data_AF-A0A925E7H4-F1
#
_entry.id   AF-A0A925E7H4-F1
#
_cell.length_a   1.000
_cell.length_b   1.000
_cell.length_c   1.000
_cell.angle_alpha   90.00
_cell.angle_beta   90.00
_cell.angle_gamma   90.00
#
_symmetry.space_group_name_H-M   'P 1'
#
loop_
_entity.id
_entity.type
_entity.pdbx_description
1 polymer ?
#
loop_
_entity_poly.entity_id
_entity_poly.type
_entity_poly.pdbx_seq_one_letter_code
_entity_poly.pdbx_strand_id
1 'polypeptide(L)'
;MVRVSQLGIALGALGAMLAFMGVFPGVTGLPPTVGVGIVQIFAILLGFSLLIFGALLYVKFTFYANSHSNLGQQIGTRLAMTGLLMAAMSGLADILGFGSHTNTIESVILMGPLQALGMISSYVISSIGVLVYAIAGSPTLNENE
;
A
#
# COMPACT_ATOMS: atom_id res chain seq x y z
N MET A 1 2.99 1.98 25.17
CA MET A 1 2.45 1.68 23.82
C MET A 1 2.74 2.79 22.79
N VAL A 2 3.00 4.03 23.21
CA VAL A 2 3.36 5.19 22.33
C VAL A 2 4.47 4.89 21.29
N ARG A 3 5.47 4.07 21.64
CA ARG A 3 6.57 3.70 20.73
C ARG A 3 6.10 2.91 19.49
N VAL A 4 5.05 2.10 19.62
CA VAL A 4 4.54 1.29 18.48
C VAL A 4 3.69 2.15 17.54
N SER A 5 2.93 3.11 18.08
CA SER A 5 2.23 4.10 17.26
C SER A 5 3.20 4.96 16.45
N GLN A 6 4.33 5.38 17.05
CA GLN A 6 5.40 6.10 16.35
C GLN A 6 6.04 5.26 15.24
N LEU A 7 6.20 3.95 15.45
CA LEU A 7 6.65 3.04 14.41
C LEU A 7 5.65 3.02 13.24
N GLY A 8 4.35 2.97 13.51
CA GLY A 8 3.30 3.04 12.48
C GLY A 8 3.41 4.31 11.62
N ILE A 9 3.65 5.47 12.25
CA ILE A 9 3.87 6.75 11.54
C ILE A 9 5.16 6.69 10.72
N ALA A 10 6.27 6.23 11.30
CA ALA A 10 7.55 6.14 10.61
C ALA A 10 7.48 5.20 9.39
N LEU A 11 6.81 4.06 9.55
CA LEU A 11 6.60 3.09 8.47
C LEU A 11 5.69 3.67 7.38
N GLY A 12 4.63 4.37 7.78
CA GLY A 12 3.73 5.05 6.86
C GLY A 12 4.42 6.15 6.06
N ALA A 13 5.24 6.97 6.72
CA ALA A 13 6.03 8.03 6.11
C ALA A 13 7.08 7.48 5.14
N LEU A 14 7.80 6.42 5.52
CA LEU A 14 8.74 5.73 4.64
C LEU A 14 8.03 5.12 3.44
N GLY A 15 6.85 4.51 3.66
CA GLY A 15 6.00 3.99 2.60
C GLY A 15 5.57 5.08 1.61
N ALA A 16 5.12 6.23 2.12
CA ALA A 16 4.73 7.38 1.30
C ALA A 16 5.90 7.92 0.47
N MET A 17 7.09 8.04 1.08
CA MET A 17 8.31 8.45 0.38
C MET A 17 8.64 7.49 -0.77
N LEU A 18 8.66 6.17 -0.52
CA LEU A 18 8.96 5.17 -1.54
C LEU A 18 7.90 5.14 -2.65
N ALA A 19 6.63 5.25 -2.30
CA ALA A 19 5.55 5.35 -3.28
C ALA A 19 5.72 6.58 -4.17
N PHE A 20 6.09 7.73 -3.60
CA PHE A 20 6.33 8.95 -4.36
C PHE A 20 7.53 8.83 -5.31
N MET A 21 8.65 8.26 -4.84
CA MET A 21 9.83 7.98 -5.67
C MET A 21 9.50 7.00 -6.80
N GLY A 22 8.65 6.01 -6.52
CA GLY A 22 8.14 5.08 -7.52
C GLY A 22 7.23 5.76 -8.55
N VAL A 23 6.30 6.62 -8.15
CA VAL A 23 5.42 7.30 -9.12
C VAL A 23 6.21 8.29 -9.99
N PHE A 24 7.19 8.98 -9.41
CA PHE A 24 7.99 9.99 -10.09
C PHE A 24 9.48 9.58 -10.11
N PRO A 25 9.89 8.66 -11.00
CA PRO A 25 11.28 8.23 -11.10
C PRO A 25 12.23 9.38 -11.44
N GLY A 26 11.73 10.45 -12.08
CA GLY A 26 12.50 11.67 -12.34
C GLY A 26 13.01 12.37 -11.08
N VAL A 27 12.39 12.14 -9.91
CA VAL A 27 12.86 12.65 -8.61
C VAL A 27 14.20 12.00 -8.20
N THR A 28 14.50 10.81 -8.74
CA THR A 28 15.77 10.11 -8.46
C THR A 28 16.95 10.63 -9.28
N GLY A 29 16.69 11.45 -10.32
CA GLY A 29 17.73 11.95 -11.22
C GLY A 29 18.37 10.90 -12.13
N LEU A 30 17.84 9.66 -12.14
CA LEU A 30 18.33 8.57 -12.99
C LEU A 30 17.77 8.69 -14.41
N PRO A 31 18.61 8.50 -15.46
CA PRO A 31 18.13 8.49 -16.84
C PRO A 31 17.18 7.29 -17.07
N PRO A 32 16.09 7.44 -17.86
CA PRO A 32 15.18 6.36 -18.16
C PRO A 32 15.93 5.25 -18.90
N THR A 33 16.07 4.09 -18.26
CA THR A 33 16.64 2.87 -18.87
C THR A 33 15.67 1.72 -18.67
N VAL A 34 15.75 0.68 -19.51
CA VAL A 34 14.78 -0.44 -19.55
C VAL A 34 14.61 -1.11 -18.17
N GLY A 35 15.65 -1.15 -17.33
CA GLY A 35 15.60 -1.69 -15.97
C GLY A 35 14.91 -0.81 -14.92
N VAL A 36 14.78 0.50 -15.16
CA VAL A 36 14.20 1.45 -14.19
C VAL A 36 12.71 1.21 -14.00
N GLY A 37 11.97 0.81 -15.04
CA GLY A 37 10.52 0.55 -14.95
C GLY A 37 10.15 -0.59 -13.99
N ILE A 38 10.95 -1.66 -13.94
CA ILE A 38 10.72 -2.77 -12.99
C ILE A 38 10.94 -2.29 -11.56
N VAL A 39 12.08 -1.65 -11.29
CA VAL A 39 12.40 -1.10 -9.97
C VAL A 39 11.33 -0.11 -9.51
N GLN A 40 10.80 0.67 -10.45
CA GLN A 40 9.72 1.61 -10.22
C GLN A 40 8.44 0.92 -9.73
N ILE A 41 7.99 -0.13 -10.42
CA ILE A 41 6.81 -0.92 -10.02
C ILE A 41 6.99 -1.50 -8.60
N PHE A 42 8.16 -2.09 -8.32
CA PHE A 42 8.47 -2.62 -6.99
C PHE A 42 8.49 -1.52 -5.92
N ALA A 43 9.03 -0.33 -6.23
CA ALA A 43 9.05 0.80 -5.31
C ALA A 43 7.63 1.30 -4.97
N ILE A 44 6.74 1.36 -5.97
CA ILE A 44 5.32 1.71 -5.76
C ILE A 44 4.65 0.65 -4.89
N LEU A 45 4.77 -0.63 -5.24
CA LEU A 45 4.17 -1.75 -4.50
C LEU A 45 4.62 -1.78 -3.04
N LEU A 46 5.92 -1.70 -2.82
CA LEU A 46 6.50 -1.72 -1.47
C LEU A 46 6.12 -0.46 -0.69
N GLY A 47 6.18 0.71 -1.32
CA GLY A 47 5.80 1.98 -0.72
C GLY A 47 4.35 1.99 -0.22
N PHE A 48 3.39 1.64 -1.08
CA PHE A 48 1.98 1.58 -0.68
C PHE A 48 1.71 0.46 0.34
N SER A 49 2.38 -0.68 0.24
CA SER A 49 2.24 -1.74 1.24
C SER A 49 2.66 -1.23 2.62
N LEU A 50 3.82 -0.61 2.72
CA LEU A 50 4.31 -0.02 3.97
C LEU A 50 3.40 1.09 4.48
N LEU A 51 2.83 1.90 3.57
CA LEU A 51 1.86 2.94 3.92
C LEU A 51 0.60 2.33 4.57
N ILE A 52 0.02 1.29 3.97
CA ILE A 52 -1.17 0.61 4.49
C ILE A 52 -0.87 -0.10 5.82
N PHE A 53 0.27 -0.80 5.93
CA PHE A 53 0.69 -1.42 7.18
C PHE A 53 0.92 -0.39 8.29
N GLY A 54 1.60 0.72 7.97
CA GLY A 54 1.83 1.83 8.89
C GLY A 54 0.53 2.44 9.40
N ALA A 55 -0.44 2.65 8.50
CA ALA A 55 -1.76 3.16 8.86
C ALA A 55 -2.52 2.20 9.79
N LEU A 56 -2.57 0.90 9.48
CA LEU A 56 -3.23 -0.10 10.34
C LEU A 56 -2.58 -0.19 11.73
N LEU A 57 -1.25 -0.18 11.80
CA LEU A 57 -0.51 -0.18 13.07
C LEU A 57 -0.81 1.09 13.87
N TYR A 58 -0.75 2.25 13.22
CA TYR A 58 -1.03 3.53 13.87
C TYR A 58 -2.44 3.54 14.47
N VAL A 59 -3.46 3.15 13.71
CA VAL A 59 -4.84 3.13 14.20
C VAL A 59 -5.02 2.12 15.34
N LYS A 60 -4.47 0.90 15.21
CA LYS A 60 -4.55 -0.13 16.25
C LYS A 60 -3.98 0.35 17.57
N PHE A 61 -2.76 0.88 17.57
CA PHE A 61 -2.04 1.19 18.80
C PHE A 61 -2.35 2.57 19.37
N THR A 62 -2.94 3.47 18.59
CA THR A 62 -3.36 4.80 19.07
C THR A 62 -4.78 4.75 19.64
N PHE A 63 -5.72 4.09 18.98
CA PHE A 63 -7.14 4.12 19.38
C PHE A 63 -7.65 2.84 20.05
N TYR A 64 -7.02 1.69 19.78
CA TYR A 64 -7.55 0.37 20.16
C TYR A 64 -6.49 -0.53 20.83
N ALA A 65 -5.56 0.07 21.57
CA ALA A 65 -4.36 -0.60 22.05
C ALA A 65 -4.66 -1.74 23.04
N ASN A 66 -5.69 -1.57 23.87
CA ASN A 66 -6.12 -2.54 24.88
C ASN A 66 -7.41 -3.29 24.52
N SER A 67 -7.99 -3.02 23.35
CA SER A 67 -9.21 -3.69 22.89
C SER A 67 -8.91 -4.83 21.92
N HIS A 68 -9.66 -5.92 22.03
CA HIS A 68 -9.67 -6.96 21.00
C HIS A 68 -10.32 -6.43 19.71
N SER A 69 -9.81 -6.89 18.56
CA SER A 69 -10.36 -6.44 17.26
C SER A 69 -11.75 -7.03 17.02
N ASN A 70 -12.75 -6.17 16.87
CA ASN A 70 -14.12 -6.57 16.56
C ASN A 70 -14.23 -7.14 15.12
N LEU A 71 -15.36 -7.78 14.79
CA LEU A 71 -15.63 -8.35 13.47
C LEU A 71 -15.47 -7.33 12.34
N GLY A 72 -15.99 -6.11 12.50
CA GLY A 72 -15.82 -5.03 11.52
C GLY A 72 -14.35 -4.67 11.27
N GLN A 73 -13.55 -4.64 12.33
CA GLN A 73 -12.10 -4.42 12.23
C GLN A 73 -11.40 -5.59 11.53
N GLN A 74 -11.79 -6.83 11.80
CA GLN A 74 -11.24 -8.00 11.10
C GLN A 74 -11.62 -8.02 9.61
N ILE A 75 -12.81 -7.53 9.24
CA ILE A 75 -13.21 -7.34 7.84
C ILE A 75 -12.34 -6.24 7.20
N GLY A 76 -12.15 -5.11 7.88
CA GLY A 76 -11.32 -4.01 7.41
C GLY A 76 -9.88 -4.43 7.13
N THR A 77 -9.25 -5.18 8.04
CA THR A 77 -7.88 -5.68 7.80
C THR A 77 -7.81 -6.64 6.61
N ARG A 78 -8.77 -7.57 6.47
CA ARG A 78 -8.81 -8.48 5.32
C ARG A 78 -9.01 -7.74 4.01
N LEU A 79 -9.91 -6.76 3.98
CA LEU A 79 -10.15 -5.92 2.80
C LEU A 79 -8.90 -5.11 2.42
N ALA A 80 -8.17 -4.60 3.42
CA ALA A 80 -6.90 -3.92 3.21
C ALA A 80 -5.86 -4.85 2.55
N MET A 81 -5.71 -6.08 3.07
CA MET A 81 -4.76 -7.07 2.56
C MET A 81 -5.14 -7.59 1.17
N THR A 82 -6.42 -7.82 0.90
CA THR A 82 -6.87 -8.24 -0.45
C THR A 82 -6.64 -7.14 -1.48
N GLY A 83 -6.86 -5.87 -1.12
CA GLY A 83 -6.49 -4.74 -1.97
C GLY A 83 -5.00 -4.72 -2.30
N LEU A 84 -4.11 -4.96 -1.32
CA LEU A 84 -2.66 -5.05 -1.57
C LEU A 84 -2.29 -6.22 -2.48
N LEU A 85 -2.92 -7.39 -2.28
CA LEU A 85 -2.71 -8.55 -3.14
C LEU A 85 -3.11 -8.25 -4.60
N MET A 86 -4.28 -7.64 -4.80
CA MET A 86 -4.77 -7.26 -6.13
C MET A 86 -3.85 -6.22 -6.78
N ALA A 87 -3.33 -5.26 -5.99
CA ALA A 87 -2.37 -4.28 -6.47
C ALA A 87 -1.07 -4.97 -6.94
N ALA A 88 -0.58 -5.96 -6.19
CA ALA A 88 0.60 -6.74 -6.56
C ALA A 88 0.36 -7.57 -7.83
N MET A 89 -0.79 -8.23 -7.96
CA MET A 89 -1.14 -8.99 -9.16
C MET A 89 -1.26 -8.09 -10.40
N SER A 90 -1.86 -6.92 -10.26
CA SER A 90 -1.97 -5.96 -11.35
C SER A 90 -0.61 -5.33 -11.69
N GLY A 91 0.12 -4.83 -10.69
CA GLY A 91 1.43 -4.20 -10.89
C GLY A 91 2.48 -5.15 -11.47
N LEU A 92 2.44 -6.44 -11.11
CA LEU A 92 3.38 -7.45 -11.61
C LEU A 92 2.86 -8.23 -12.83
N ALA A 93 1.71 -7.88 -13.41
CA ALA A 93 1.09 -8.66 -14.49
C ALA A 93 2.01 -8.89 -15.70
N ASP A 94 2.67 -7.84 -16.18
CA ASP A 94 3.61 -7.93 -17.32
C ASP A 94 4.88 -8.72 -16.96
N ILE A 95 5.31 -8.70 -15.69
CA ILE A 95 6.48 -9.44 -15.19
C ILE A 95 6.15 -10.93 -15.05
N LEU A 96 4.94 -11.25 -14.61
CA LEU A 96 4.46 -12.63 -14.40
C LEU A 96 3.95 -13.30 -15.68
N GLY A 97 3.85 -12.57 -16.79
CA GLY A 97 3.58 -13.12 -18.13
C GLY A 97 2.10 -13.26 -18.50
N PHE A 98 1.18 -12.73 -17.70
CA PHE A 98 -0.26 -12.63 -18.04
C PHE A 98 -0.72 -11.20 -18.36
N GLY A 99 0.22 -10.26 -18.41
CA GLY A 99 -0.02 -8.87 -18.76
C GLY A 99 -0.21 -8.62 -20.26
N SER A 100 -0.66 -7.41 -20.60
CA SER A 100 -1.03 -7.04 -21.98
C SER A 100 0.17 -6.72 -22.86
N HIS A 101 1.33 -6.39 -22.29
CA HIS A 101 2.55 -6.09 -23.04
C HIS A 101 3.47 -7.31 -23.03
N THR A 102 3.62 -7.94 -24.20
CA THR A 102 4.67 -8.95 -24.40
C THR A 102 6.02 -8.22 -24.47
N ASN A 103 6.91 -8.57 -23.54
CA ASN A 103 8.28 -8.04 -23.45
C ASN A 103 9.03 -8.26 -24.78
N THR A 104 8.95 -7.32 -25.71
CA THR A 104 9.85 -7.24 -26.86
C THR A 104 11.09 -6.48 -26.41
N ILE A 105 12.25 -7.03 -26.76
CA ILE A 105 13.60 -6.69 -26.25
C ILE A 105 13.97 -5.19 -26.37
N GLU A 106 13.24 -4.42 -27.18
CA GLU A 106 13.48 -2.99 -27.43
C GLU A 106 12.44 -2.04 -26.82
N SER A 107 11.34 -2.55 -26.25
CA SER A 107 10.29 -1.71 -25.68
C SER A 107 10.63 -1.33 -24.24
N VAL A 108 10.62 -0.03 -23.93
CA VAL A 108 10.58 0.44 -22.54
C VAL A 108 9.42 -0.28 -21.87
N ILE A 109 9.67 -0.97 -20.75
CA ILE A 109 8.63 -1.60 -19.94
C ILE A 109 7.72 -0.47 -19.45
N LEU A 110 6.65 -0.24 -20.19
CA LEU A 110 5.71 0.84 -19.97
C LEU A 110 4.45 0.24 -19.34
N MET A 111 4.13 0.69 -18.14
CA MET A 111 2.95 0.21 -17.43
C MET A 111 1.70 0.55 -18.24
N GLY A 112 0.94 -0.48 -18.63
CA GLY A 112 -0.24 -0.28 -19.47
C GLY A 112 -1.33 0.52 -18.76
N PRO A 113 -2.18 1.29 -19.47
CA PRO A 113 -3.28 2.02 -18.85
C PRO A 113 -4.22 1.14 -18.02
N LEU A 114 -4.49 -0.08 -18.49
CA LEU A 114 -5.32 -1.05 -17.79
C LEU A 114 -4.64 -1.57 -16.51
N GLN A 115 -3.33 -1.78 -16.57
CA GLN A 115 -2.50 -2.18 -15.44
C GLN A 115 -2.45 -1.08 -14.37
N ALA A 116 -2.28 0.17 -14.78
CA ALA A 116 -2.34 1.34 -13.90
C ALA A 116 -3.71 1.45 -13.22
N LEU A 117 -4.79 1.29 -13.97
CA LEU A 117 -6.16 1.33 -13.44
C LEU A 117 -6.42 0.20 -12.44
N GLY A 118 -5.97 -1.02 -12.75
CA GLY A 118 -6.05 -2.16 -11.84
C GLY A 118 -5.29 -1.93 -10.54
N MET A 119 -4.09 -1.37 -10.61
CA MET A 119 -3.28 -1.06 -9.43
C MET A 119 -3.89 0.07 -8.58
N ILE A 120 -4.35 1.16 -9.20
CA ILE A 120 -4.98 2.29 -8.51
C ILE A 120 -6.27 1.86 -7.80
N SER A 121 -7.15 1.15 -8.51
CA SER A 121 -8.41 0.65 -7.92
C SER A 121 -8.16 -0.29 -6.75
N SER A 122 -7.11 -1.12 -6.83
CA SER A 122 -6.70 -2.01 -5.75
C SER A 122 -6.21 -1.25 -4.51
N TYR A 123 -5.45 -0.17 -4.68
CA TYR A 123 -5.07 0.70 -3.55
C TYR A 123 -6.24 1.47 -2.95
N VAL A 124 -7.23 1.86 -3.75
CA VAL A 124 -8.48 2.44 -3.24
C VAL A 124 -9.20 1.44 -2.36
N ILE A 125 -9.36 0.18 -2.80
CA ILE A 125 -9.96 -0.90 -2.01
C ILE A 125 -9.16 -1.10 -0.71
N SER A 126 -7.84 -1.12 -0.80
CA SER A 126 -6.98 -1.30 0.37
C SER A 126 -7.17 -0.18 1.40
N SER A 127 -7.23 1.07 0.92
CA SER A 127 -7.46 2.26 1.74
C SER A 127 -8.85 2.25 2.38
N ILE A 128 -9.89 1.79 1.67
CA ILE A 128 -11.22 1.58 2.23
C ILE A 128 -11.15 0.56 3.39
N GLY A 129 -10.38 -0.52 3.25
CA GLY A 129 -10.16 -1.48 4.34
C GLY A 129 -9.58 -0.85 5.60
N VAL A 130 -8.62 0.07 5.46
CA VAL A 130 -8.07 0.85 6.59
C VAL A 130 -9.13 1.76 7.20
N LEU A 131 -9.96 2.43 6.40
CA LEU A 131 -11.03 3.29 6.90
C LEU A 131 -12.09 2.48 7.66
N VAL A 132 -12.49 1.32 7.13
CA VAL A 132 -13.39 0.40 7.82
C VAL A 132 -12.81 -0.03 9.16
N TYR A 133 -11.51 -0.34 9.20
CA TYR A 133 -10.82 -0.67 10.45
C TYR A 133 -10.87 0.47 11.47
N ALA A 134 -10.66 1.70 11.03
CA ALA A 134 -10.62 2.88 11.87
C ALA A 134 -12.00 3.30 12.40
N ILE A 135 -13.07 3.09 11.64
CA ILE A 135 -14.42 3.54 12.01
C ILE A 135 -15.19 2.46 12.78
N ALA A 136 -14.96 1.18 12.47
CA ALA A 136 -15.76 0.09 13.05
C ALA A 136 -15.39 -0.30 14.49
N GLY A 137 -14.35 0.30 15.08
CA GLY A 137 -13.94 0.00 16.45
C GLY A 137 -14.58 0.93 17.47
N SER A 138 -14.95 0.40 18.64
CA SER A 138 -15.30 1.19 19.82
C SER A 138 -14.02 1.58 20.58
N PRO A 139 -13.66 2.88 20.64
CA PRO A 139 -12.44 3.30 21.30
C PRO A 139 -12.50 2.96 22.80
N THR A 140 -11.35 2.60 23.39
CA THR A 140 -11.27 2.49 24.84
C THR A 140 -11.36 3.89 25.42
N LEU A 141 -12.53 4.29 25.92
CA LEU A 141 -12.66 5.48 26.74
C LEU A 141 -11.95 5.18 28.05
N ASN A 142 -10.94 5.97 28.42
CA ASN A 142 -10.42 5.92 29.77
C ASN A 142 -11.53 6.48 30.68
N GLU A 143 -12.24 5.62 31.40
CA GLU A 143 -13.30 6.03 32.35
C GLU A 143 -12.75 6.76 33.61
N ASN A 144 -11.52 7.26 33.57
CA ASN A 144 -10.82 7.85 34.72
C ASN A 144 -10.24 9.24 34.40
N GLU A 145 -11.03 10.11 33.78
CA GLU A 145 -10.89 11.58 33.88
C GLU A 145 -12.16 12.18 34.48
#